data_AF-E7N3D5-F1
#
_entry.id   AF-E7N3D5-F1
#
_cell.length_a   1.000
_cell.length_b   1.000
_cell.length_c   1.000
_cell.angle_alpha   90.00
_cell.angle_beta   90.00
_cell.angle_gamma   90.00
#
_symmetry.space_group_name_H-M   'P 1'
#
loop_
_entity.id
_entity.type
_entity.pdbx_description
1 polymer ?
#
loop_
_entity_poly.entity_id
_entity_poly.type
_entity_poly.pdbx_seq_one_letter_code
_entity_poly.pdbx_strand_id
1 'polypeptide(L)'
;MVVERGEKLHLLGTGEMFRIVPSEGEIVKEIFRRYLAGESAYAIANTLAGCGITGRQGRPIEQTTVKDILSNISYTGTMALQKNYITEGHIRKRNKGELPIYMVDGVFEPLVSKEDFDKVQEIRKRRAAQSSNRNPVLLPFSGMVKCGCCGGGFSRRTGGKYRRWGCNTRERKGSTACDSRPIKEEELVAAVRTVMEKDDFDTAELRRKVSKIVIYGDCVEFHLTSGRIKKTARIYNGQRGSNPFTNKVYCASCGSKCERDTWMKGTKVWSCSQPRTKCRLKRLPESELKEAAESLFGDGYEGKIVQNVERIVISDDEVIFQLKEGGAYRWQRQ
;
A
#
# COMPACT_ATOMS: atom_id res chain seq x y z
N MET A 1 4.39 -12.91 -20.93
CA MET A 1 5.60 -12.27 -21.51
C MET A 1 6.26 -11.45 -20.42
N VAL A 2 7.56 -11.67 -20.15
CA VAL A 2 8.27 -11.04 -19.02
C VAL A 2 8.98 -9.78 -19.52
N VAL A 3 8.94 -8.68 -18.74
CA VAL A 3 9.74 -7.48 -19.00
C VAL A 3 10.63 -7.23 -17.81
N GLU A 4 11.93 -7.17 -18.04
CA GLU A 4 12.91 -7.01 -16.98
C GLU A 4 13.01 -5.57 -16.47
N ARG A 5 13.31 -5.44 -15.16
CA ARG A 5 14.05 -4.28 -14.67
C ARG A 5 15.47 -4.46 -15.16
N GLY A 6 15.88 -3.66 -16.14
CA GLY A 6 17.16 -3.83 -16.82
C GLY A 6 18.31 -4.03 -15.84
N GLU A 7 18.83 -5.26 -15.82
CA GLU A 7 20.13 -5.62 -15.25
C GLU A 7 20.61 -7.03 -15.67
N LYS A 8 19.82 -7.83 -16.41
CA LYS A 8 20.31 -9.05 -17.09
C LYS A 8 19.60 -9.32 -18.42
N LEU A 9 19.99 -8.61 -19.48
CA LEU A 9 19.88 -9.15 -20.84
C LEU A 9 20.32 -10.64 -20.78
N HIS A 10 19.43 -11.56 -21.15
CA HIS A 10 19.64 -12.99 -20.94
C HIS A 10 21.01 -13.43 -21.50
N LEU A 11 21.90 -13.84 -20.59
CA LEU A 11 23.25 -14.31 -20.89
C LEU A 11 23.16 -15.71 -21.52
N LEU A 12 23.20 -15.78 -22.85
CA LEU A 12 23.72 -16.99 -23.51
C LEU A 12 25.24 -16.84 -23.51
N GLY A 13 25.88 -17.50 -22.53
CA GLY A 13 27.31 -17.43 -22.34
C GLY A 13 28.08 -18.12 -23.46
N THR A 14 28.49 -17.34 -24.46
CA THR A 14 29.64 -17.64 -25.33
C THR A 14 30.39 -16.34 -25.59
N GLY A 15 31.10 -15.80 -24.59
CA GLY A 15 32.25 -14.89 -24.70
C GLY A 15 32.19 -13.56 -25.48
N GLU A 16 31.25 -13.36 -26.41
CA GLU A 16 31.32 -12.35 -27.44
C GLU A 16 29.89 -11.90 -27.78
N MET A 17 29.56 -10.65 -27.42
CA MET A 17 28.34 -9.92 -27.74
C MET A 17 27.05 -10.27 -26.94
N PHE A 18 26.49 -9.24 -26.31
CA PHE A 18 25.18 -9.32 -25.65
C PHE A 18 24.08 -9.20 -26.70
N ARG A 19 23.04 -10.05 -26.62
CA ARG A 19 21.92 -10.06 -27.57
C ARG A 19 20.62 -9.64 -26.90
N ILE A 20 19.83 -8.85 -27.61
CA ILE A 20 18.48 -8.45 -27.20
C ILE A 20 17.52 -9.63 -27.37
N VAL A 21 16.65 -9.84 -26.39
CA VAL A 21 15.49 -10.74 -26.53
C VAL A 21 14.41 -10.01 -27.33
N PRO A 22 14.05 -10.45 -28.56
CA PRO A 22 13.19 -9.67 -29.45
C PRO A 22 11.84 -9.30 -28.83
N SER A 23 11.19 -10.25 -28.16
CA SER A 23 9.89 -10.03 -27.51
C SER A 23 9.94 -8.99 -26.39
N GLU A 24 11.05 -8.90 -25.67
CA GLU A 24 11.24 -7.88 -24.62
C GLU A 24 11.61 -6.53 -25.23
N GLY A 25 12.42 -6.54 -26.29
CA GLY A 25 12.83 -5.36 -27.05
C GLY A 25 11.64 -4.59 -27.62
N GLU A 26 10.65 -5.30 -28.18
CA GLU A 26 9.43 -4.65 -28.70
C GLU A 26 8.62 -3.95 -27.60
N ILE A 27 8.56 -4.52 -26.39
CA ILE A 27 7.89 -3.87 -25.26
C ILE A 27 8.65 -2.61 -24.83
N VAL A 28 9.99 -2.64 -24.83
CA VAL A 28 10.81 -1.47 -24.52
C VAL A 28 10.56 -0.36 -25.55
N LYS A 29 10.63 -0.67 -26.86
CA LYS A 29 10.33 0.28 -27.93
C LYS A 29 8.95 0.90 -27.76
N GLU A 30 7.95 0.08 -27.48
CA GLU A 30 6.57 0.54 -27.25
C GLU A 30 6.46 1.46 -26.03
N ILE A 31 7.15 1.14 -24.93
CA ILE A 31 7.21 2.00 -23.73
C ILE A 31 7.77 3.39 -24.08
N PHE A 32 8.88 3.45 -24.83
CA PHE A 32 9.48 4.73 -25.24
C PHE A 32 8.55 5.51 -26.17
N ARG A 33 8.01 4.86 -27.19
CA ARG A 33 7.07 5.46 -28.16
C ARG A 33 5.86 6.09 -27.48
N ARG A 34 5.18 5.34 -26.60
CA ARG A 34 4.01 5.82 -25.85
C ARG A 34 4.36 6.96 -24.88
N TYR A 35 5.50 6.88 -24.22
CA TYR A 35 5.93 7.93 -23.29
C TYR A 35 6.25 9.25 -24.02
N LEU A 36 6.90 9.16 -25.18
CA LEU A 36 7.16 10.30 -26.07
C LEU A 36 5.85 10.90 -26.62
N ALA A 37 4.85 10.05 -26.90
CA ALA A 37 3.50 10.48 -27.28
C ALA A 37 2.71 11.16 -26.12
N GLY A 38 3.31 11.28 -24.93
CA GLY A 38 2.74 12.03 -23.81
C GLY A 38 2.02 11.19 -22.77
N GLU A 39 1.97 9.87 -22.91
CA GLU A 39 1.38 9.02 -21.88
C GLU A 39 2.17 9.05 -20.57
N SER A 40 1.47 8.83 -19.46
CA SER A 40 2.13 8.70 -18.15
C SER A 40 2.68 7.28 -17.99
N ALA A 41 3.80 7.15 -17.27
CA ALA A 41 4.35 5.82 -16.93
C ALA A 41 3.34 4.93 -16.18
N TYR A 42 2.35 5.52 -15.51
CA TYR A 42 1.27 4.79 -14.85
C TYR A 42 0.27 4.21 -15.86
N ALA A 43 -0.18 5.03 -16.82
CA ALA A 43 -1.10 4.61 -17.88
C ALA A 43 -0.48 3.49 -18.75
N ILE A 44 0.79 3.65 -19.12
CA ILE A 44 1.55 2.65 -19.86
C ILE A 44 1.61 1.33 -19.07
N ALA A 45 2.01 1.39 -17.79
CA ALA A 45 2.09 0.20 -16.94
C ALA A 45 0.72 -0.49 -16.78
N ASN A 46 -0.35 0.27 -16.57
CA ASN A 46 -1.69 -0.29 -16.42
C ASN A 46 -2.18 -0.99 -17.69
N THR A 47 -1.90 -0.41 -18.86
CA THR A 47 -2.23 -1.03 -20.14
C THR A 47 -1.45 -2.32 -20.35
N LEU A 48 -0.13 -2.29 -20.15
CA LEU A 48 0.72 -3.48 -20.29
C LEU A 48 0.33 -4.59 -19.30
N ALA A 49 0.02 -4.23 -18.05
CA ALA A 49 -0.49 -5.17 -17.05
C ALA A 49 -1.81 -5.81 -17.49
N GLY A 50 -2.73 -5.02 -18.06
CA GLY A 50 -3.99 -5.52 -18.64
C GLY A 50 -3.79 -6.47 -19.82
N CYS A 51 -2.71 -6.32 -20.57
CA CYS A 51 -2.31 -7.24 -21.64
C CYS A 51 -1.55 -8.48 -21.13
N GLY A 52 -1.48 -8.71 -19.81
CA GLY A 52 -0.80 -9.88 -19.23
C GLY A 52 0.74 -9.78 -19.23
N ILE A 53 1.28 -8.57 -19.38
CA ILE A 53 2.73 -8.34 -19.27
C ILE A 53 3.13 -8.30 -17.80
N THR A 54 4.07 -9.17 -17.43
CA THR A 54 4.52 -9.34 -16.05
C THR A 54 6.00 -9.03 -15.90
N GLY A 55 6.44 -8.67 -14.71
CA GLY A 55 7.85 -8.71 -14.33
C GLY A 55 8.32 -10.15 -14.08
N ARG A 56 9.62 -10.30 -13.79
CA ARG A 56 10.28 -11.61 -13.59
C ARG A 56 9.66 -12.50 -12.50
N GLN A 57 9.05 -11.90 -11.50
CA GLN A 57 8.38 -12.61 -10.40
C GLN A 57 6.93 -12.99 -10.73
N GLY A 58 6.52 -12.92 -12.00
CA GLY A 58 5.14 -13.16 -12.45
C GLY A 58 4.13 -12.08 -12.02
N ARG A 59 4.60 -11.01 -11.37
CA ARG A 59 3.75 -9.90 -10.93
C ARG A 59 3.47 -8.95 -12.10
N PRO A 60 2.26 -8.37 -12.21
CA PRO A 60 1.96 -7.37 -13.23
C PRO A 60 2.98 -6.23 -13.24
N ILE A 61 3.32 -5.72 -14.42
CA ILE A 61 4.26 -4.60 -14.55
C ILE A 61 3.70 -3.35 -13.84
N GLU A 62 4.56 -2.67 -13.08
CA GLU A 62 4.18 -1.45 -12.35
C GLU A 62 4.84 -0.20 -12.95
N GLN A 63 4.31 0.98 -12.61
CA GLN A 63 4.85 2.27 -13.02
C GLN A 63 6.35 2.41 -12.70
N THR A 64 6.82 1.81 -11.60
CA THR A 64 8.23 1.82 -11.19
C THR A 64 9.11 1.14 -12.23
N THR A 65 8.72 -0.05 -12.71
CA THR A 65 9.43 -0.76 -13.77
C THR A 65 9.45 0.05 -15.07
N VAL A 66 8.34 0.66 -15.48
CA VAL A 66 8.32 1.54 -16.67
C VAL A 66 9.28 2.73 -16.50
N LYS A 67 9.33 3.34 -15.31
CA LYS A 67 10.27 4.44 -15.01
C LYS A 67 11.73 3.99 -15.02
N ASP A 68 12.02 2.78 -14.56
CA ASP A 68 13.36 2.20 -14.58
C ASP A 68 13.80 2.00 -16.04
N ILE A 69 12.92 1.43 -16.88
CA ILE A 69 13.17 1.23 -18.32
C ILE A 69 13.47 2.56 -19.02
N LEU A 70 12.62 3.56 -18.84
CA LEU A 70 12.78 4.90 -19.42
C LEU A 70 14.03 5.64 -18.92
N SER A 71 14.73 5.14 -17.90
CA SER A 71 15.94 5.77 -17.34
C SER A 71 17.22 5.03 -17.65
N ASN A 72 17.12 3.85 -18.25
CA ASN A 72 18.26 2.98 -18.45
C ASN A 72 18.94 3.30 -19.79
N ILE A 73 20.11 3.92 -19.70
CA ILE A 73 20.92 4.29 -20.87
C ILE A 73 21.35 3.09 -21.71
N SER A 74 21.31 1.86 -21.16
CA SER A 74 21.69 0.67 -21.93
C SER A 74 20.79 0.36 -23.12
N TYR A 75 19.60 0.95 -23.19
CA TYR A 75 18.75 0.84 -24.38
C TYR A 75 19.23 1.67 -25.58
N THR A 76 20.21 2.58 -25.38
CA THR A 76 20.90 3.31 -26.47
C THR A 76 22.19 2.62 -26.93
N GLY A 77 22.44 1.38 -26.47
CA GLY A 77 23.70 0.68 -26.73
C GLY A 77 24.86 1.09 -25.82
N THR A 78 24.62 1.94 -24.82
CA THR A 78 25.65 2.46 -23.90
C THR A 78 25.69 1.68 -22.58
N MET A 79 26.87 1.19 -22.19
CA MET A 79 27.09 0.53 -20.90
C MET A 79 27.68 1.51 -19.89
N ALA A 80 27.03 1.65 -18.73
CA ALA A 80 27.56 2.39 -17.59
C ALA A 80 28.27 1.44 -16.61
N LEU A 81 29.58 1.63 -16.43
CA LEU A 81 30.42 0.89 -15.50
C LEU A 81 30.53 1.61 -14.15
N GLN A 82 30.93 0.89 -13.10
CA GLN A 82 31.10 1.43 -11.74
C GLN A 82 29.80 2.05 -11.15
N LYS A 83 28.64 1.47 -11.49
CA LYS A 83 27.34 1.82 -10.88
C LYS A 83 27.28 1.55 -9.37
N ASN A 84 28.18 0.71 -8.85
CA ASN A 84 28.33 0.40 -7.44
C ASN A 84 29.82 0.39 -7.07
N TYR A 85 30.12 0.61 -5.80
CA TYR A 85 31.45 0.50 -5.23
C TYR A 85 31.38 -0.14 -3.83
N ILE A 86 32.52 -0.63 -3.35
CA ILE A 86 32.65 -1.24 -2.03
C ILE A 86 33.32 -0.19 -1.11
N THR A 87 32.68 0.11 0.02
CA THR A 87 33.26 1.00 1.03
C THR A 87 34.31 0.28 1.87
N GLU A 88 35.13 1.00 2.63
CA GLU A 88 36.09 0.43 3.60
C GLU A 88 35.46 -0.60 4.56
N GLY A 89 34.21 -0.37 4.99
CA GLY A 89 33.45 -1.33 5.79
C GLY A 89 32.92 -2.57 5.05
N HIS A 90 33.39 -2.85 3.83
CA HIS A 90 32.97 -3.98 2.98
C HIS A 90 31.46 -3.97 2.60
N ILE A 91 30.84 -2.80 2.62
CA ILE A 91 29.42 -2.62 2.25
C ILE A 91 29.35 -2.18 0.79
N ARG A 92 28.60 -2.92 -0.03
CA ARG A 92 28.28 -2.51 -1.41
C ARG A 92 27.33 -1.32 -1.38
N LYS A 93 27.75 -0.19 -1.95
CA LYS A 93 26.91 1.00 -2.14
C LYS A 93 26.75 1.32 -3.62
N ARG A 94 25.60 1.92 -3.96
CA ARG A 94 25.37 2.49 -5.29
C ARG A 94 26.16 3.78 -5.43
N ASN A 95 26.88 3.92 -6.53
CA ASN A 95 27.60 5.13 -6.87
C ASN A 95 26.60 6.22 -7.33
N LYS A 96 26.61 7.35 -6.63
CA LYS A 96 25.81 8.55 -6.88
C LYS A 96 26.68 9.75 -7.25
N GLY A 97 27.96 9.53 -7.57
CA GLY A 97 28.95 10.55 -7.87
C GLY A 97 30.15 10.54 -6.93
N GLU A 98 30.21 9.61 -5.98
CA GLU A 98 31.38 9.46 -5.09
C GLU A 98 32.62 8.97 -5.85
N LEU A 99 32.43 8.21 -6.94
CA LEU A 99 33.50 7.77 -7.84
C LEU A 99 33.10 8.03 -9.30
N PRO A 100 34.06 8.10 -10.25
CA PRO A 100 33.75 8.24 -11.67
C PRO A 100 32.82 7.13 -12.17
N ILE A 101 31.90 7.46 -13.09
CA ILE A 101 31.11 6.48 -13.83
C ILE A 101 31.62 6.50 -15.27
N TYR A 102 32.05 5.35 -15.78
CA TYR A 102 32.56 5.24 -17.15
C TYR A 102 31.43 4.81 -18.07
N MET A 103 31.19 5.59 -19.13
CA MET A 103 30.21 5.28 -20.17
C MET A 103 30.95 4.69 -21.38
N VAL A 104 30.54 3.51 -21.80
CA VAL A 104 31.10 2.83 -22.99
C VAL A 104 29.98 2.72 -24.01
N ASP A 105 30.14 3.41 -25.15
CA ASP A 105 29.17 3.39 -26.24
C ASP A 105 29.39 2.17 -27.16
N GLY A 106 28.36 1.80 -27.94
CA GLY A 106 28.46 0.76 -28.97
C GLY A 106 28.61 -0.67 -28.42
N VAL A 107 28.22 -0.93 -27.18
CA VAL A 107 28.34 -2.26 -26.55
C VAL A 107 27.22 -3.20 -27.02
N PHE A 108 26.04 -2.63 -27.35
CA PHE A 108 24.86 -3.37 -27.76
C PHE A 108 24.18 -2.66 -28.94
N GLU A 109 23.44 -3.42 -29.74
CA GLU A 109 22.51 -2.85 -30.74
C GLU A 109 21.51 -1.92 -30.01
N PRO A 110 21.36 -0.66 -30.42
CA PRO A 110 20.45 0.26 -29.76
C PRO A 110 18.99 -0.12 -30.02
N LEU A 111 18.19 -0.20 -28.96
CA LEU A 111 16.73 -0.32 -29.07
C LEU A 111 16.04 1.02 -29.30
N VAL A 112 16.68 2.10 -28.85
CA VAL A 112 16.19 3.47 -28.91
C VAL A 112 17.35 4.38 -29.28
N SER A 113 17.09 5.40 -30.09
CA SER A 113 18.12 6.39 -30.42
C SER A 113 18.50 7.23 -29.18
N LYS A 114 19.71 7.79 -29.19
CA LYS A 114 20.18 8.66 -28.11
C LYS A 114 19.32 9.92 -28.00
N GLU A 115 18.89 10.47 -29.14
CA GLU A 115 18.01 11.64 -29.20
C GLU A 115 16.67 11.37 -28.53
N ASP A 116 16.06 10.21 -28.79
CA ASP A 116 14.78 9.85 -28.18
C ASP A 116 14.92 9.56 -26.69
N PHE A 117 16.03 8.93 -26.27
CA PHE A 117 16.34 8.75 -24.87
C PHE A 117 16.51 10.09 -24.14
N ASP A 118 17.21 11.05 -24.74
CA ASP A 118 17.42 12.39 -24.18
C ASP A 118 16.11 13.17 -24.08
N LYS A 119 15.26 13.13 -25.12
CA LYS A 119 13.89 13.69 -25.06
C LYS A 119 13.09 13.08 -23.90
N VAL A 120 13.16 11.76 -23.70
CA VAL A 120 12.52 11.11 -22.57
C VAL A 120 13.08 11.64 -21.24
N GLN A 121 14.40 11.82 -21.10
CA GLN A 121 14.98 12.39 -19.88
C GLN A 121 14.48 13.81 -19.62
N GLU A 122 14.38 14.66 -20.64
CA GLU A 122 13.85 16.01 -20.51
C GLU A 122 12.37 16.03 -20.12
N ILE A 123 11.53 15.18 -20.73
CA ILE A 123 10.13 15.01 -20.32
C ILE A 123 10.05 14.58 -18.85
N ARG A 124 10.91 13.65 -18.41
CA ARG A 124 10.96 13.18 -17.02
C ARG A 124 11.36 14.30 -16.06
N LYS A 125 12.41 15.07 -16.38
CA LYS A 125 12.87 16.22 -15.60
C LYS A 125 11.77 17.28 -15.48
N ARG A 126 11.15 17.66 -16.61
CA ARG A 126 10.03 18.61 -16.64
C ARG A 126 8.86 18.16 -15.78
N ARG A 127 8.43 16.90 -15.94
CA ARG A 127 7.34 16.31 -15.14
C ARG A 127 7.69 16.28 -13.65
N ALA A 128 8.94 15.97 -13.30
CA ALA A 128 9.42 15.98 -11.92
C ALA A 128 9.37 17.40 -11.32
N ALA A 129 9.84 18.41 -12.05
CA ALA A 129 9.81 19.81 -11.63
C ALA A 129 8.37 20.33 -11.44
N GLN A 130 7.46 19.97 -12.34
CA GLN A 130 6.03 20.29 -12.22
C GLN A 130 5.34 19.57 -11.06
N SER A 131 5.88 18.43 -10.64
CA SER A 131 5.40 17.64 -9.50
C SER A 131 6.08 18.00 -8.17
N SER A 132 6.70 19.19 -8.08
CA SER A 132 7.28 19.66 -6.82
C SER A 132 6.26 19.53 -5.69
N ASN A 133 6.75 19.04 -4.54
CA ASN A 133 5.91 18.90 -3.35
C ASN A 133 5.39 20.30 -3.01
N ARG A 134 4.11 20.58 -3.33
CA ARG A 134 3.48 21.89 -3.11
C ARG A 134 3.44 22.31 -1.63
N ASN A 135 3.90 21.44 -0.73
CA ASN A 135 4.05 21.75 0.68
C ASN A 135 5.42 21.24 1.18
N PRO A 136 6.44 22.11 1.30
CA PRO A 136 7.77 21.73 1.80
C PRO A 136 7.77 21.41 3.31
N VAL A 137 6.70 21.77 4.04
CA VAL A 137 6.55 21.45 5.46
C VAL A 137 6.16 19.98 5.60
N LEU A 138 7.16 19.14 5.80
CA LEU A 138 6.96 17.74 6.16
C LEU A 138 6.28 17.68 7.53
N LEU A 139 5.01 17.27 7.54
CA LEU A 139 4.29 16.97 8.78
C LEU A 139 5.04 15.89 9.58
N PRO A 140 4.89 15.83 10.92
CA PRO A 140 5.72 15.01 11.79
C PRO A 140 5.89 13.55 11.36
N PHE A 141 4.82 12.94 10.84
CA PHE A 141 4.81 11.52 10.46
C PHE A 141 5.11 11.26 8.98
N SER A 142 5.36 12.31 8.18
CA SER A 142 5.53 12.20 6.73
C SER A 142 6.70 11.29 6.37
N GLY A 143 6.42 10.22 5.62
CA GLY A 143 7.42 9.24 5.20
C GLY A 143 7.75 8.15 6.24
N MET A 144 7.33 8.31 7.49
CA MET A 144 7.60 7.35 8.58
C MET A 144 6.54 6.26 8.71
N VAL A 145 5.28 6.58 8.36
CA VAL A 145 4.13 5.69 8.58
C VAL A 145 3.95 4.71 7.43
N LYS A 146 3.91 3.42 7.76
CA LYS A 146 3.72 2.30 6.85
C LYS A 146 2.49 1.48 7.21
N CYS A 147 1.93 0.83 6.21
CA CYS A 147 0.82 -0.09 6.35
C CYS A 147 1.33 -1.47 6.80
N GLY A 148 0.78 -2.01 7.88
CA GLY A 148 1.04 -3.37 8.33
C GLY A 148 0.47 -4.44 7.39
N CYS A 149 -0.57 -4.12 6.61
CA CYS A 149 -1.19 -5.08 5.70
C CYS A 149 -0.46 -5.23 4.36
N CYS A 150 0.00 -4.12 3.75
CA CYS A 150 0.57 -4.14 2.39
C CYS A 150 1.99 -3.53 2.30
N GLY A 151 2.56 -3.07 3.40
CA GLY A 151 3.87 -2.38 3.43
C GLY A 151 3.90 -0.98 2.81
N GLY A 152 2.83 -0.57 2.10
CA GLY A 152 2.71 0.74 1.47
C GLY A 152 2.74 1.91 2.47
N GLY A 153 3.08 3.11 1.99
CA GLY A 153 3.08 4.31 2.84
C GLY A 153 1.67 4.76 3.22
N PHE A 154 1.54 5.35 4.40
CA PHE A 154 0.37 6.14 4.78
C PHE A 154 0.58 7.61 4.42
N SER A 155 -0.51 8.29 4.09
CA SER A 155 -0.48 9.74 3.88
C SER A 155 -1.64 10.41 4.59
N ARG A 156 -1.37 11.63 5.06
CA ARG A 156 -2.38 12.48 5.68
C ARG A 156 -3.42 12.90 4.64
N ARG A 157 -4.67 12.96 5.08
CA ARG A 157 -5.82 13.49 4.34
C ARG A 157 -6.51 14.52 5.22
N THR A 158 -6.77 15.69 4.64
CA THR A 158 -7.47 16.81 5.26
C THR A 158 -8.82 16.94 4.57
N GLY A 159 -9.89 16.58 5.26
CA GLY A 159 -11.27 16.74 4.78
C GLY A 159 -12.05 17.57 5.79
N GLY A 160 -12.10 18.89 5.58
CA GLY A 160 -12.66 19.83 6.55
C GLY A 160 -12.01 19.69 7.93
N LYS A 161 -12.82 19.49 8.96
CA LYS A 161 -12.39 19.29 10.36
C LYS A 161 -11.74 17.94 10.66
N TYR A 162 -11.80 16.96 9.74
CA TYR A 162 -11.30 15.62 9.99
C TYR A 162 -9.91 15.43 9.39
N ARG A 163 -8.95 15.13 10.26
CA ARG A 163 -7.56 14.81 9.89
C ARG A 163 -7.34 13.31 10.11
N ARG A 164 -7.01 12.61 9.03
CA ARG A 164 -6.78 11.15 9.08
C ARG A 164 -5.57 10.76 8.28
N TRP A 165 -4.98 9.62 8.62
CA TRP A 165 -3.93 8.99 7.85
C TRP A 165 -4.47 7.72 7.20
N GLY A 166 -4.32 7.60 5.89
CA GLY A 166 -4.84 6.48 5.10
C GLY A 166 -3.74 5.75 4.34
N CYS A 167 -3.91 4.43 4.18
CA CYS A 167 -3.05 3.61 3.33
C CYS A 167 -3.17 4.04 1.86
N ASN A 168 -2.05 4.43 1.25
CA ASN A 168 -2.03 4.86 -0.14
C ASN A 168 -2.43 3.75 -1.13
N THR A 169 -2.07 2.50 -0.85
CA THR A 169 -2.43 1.36 -1.71
C THR A 169 -3.93 1.16 -1.72
N ARG A 170 -4.57 1.15 -0.54
CA ARG A 170 -6.03 1.01 -0.42
C ARG A 170 -6.78 2.15 -1.11
N GLU A 171 -6.32 3.40 -0.93
CA GLU A 171 -7.00 4.55 -1.53
C GLU A 171 -6.86 4.58 -3.06
N ARG A 172 -5.74 4.09 -3.61
CA ARG A 172 -5.52 4.06 -5.07
C ARG A 172 -6.10 2.83 -5.76
N LYS A 173 -5.95 1.65 -5.15
CA LYS A 173 -6.28 0.34 -5.75
C LYS A 173 -7.56 -0.28 -5.16
N GLY A 174 -8.18 0.34 -4.15
CA GLY A 174 -9.39 -0.15 -3.50
C GLY A 174 -9.14 -1.13 -2.35
N SER A 175 -10.23 -1.58 -1.72
CA SER A 175 -10.19 -2.49 -0.55
C SER A 175 -9.76 -3.91 -0.89
N THR A 176 -9.91 -4.34 -2.14
CA THR A 176 -9.43 -5.65 -2.62
C THR A 176 -7.90 -5.74 -2.58
N ALA A 177 -7.20 -4.62 -2.79
CA ALA A 177 -5.75 -4.56 -2.75
C ALA A 177 -5.18 -4.41 -1.33
N CYS A 178 -5.96 -3.87 -0.38
CA CYS A 178 -5.54 -3.68 1.01
C CYS A 178 -6.75 -3.35 1.92
N ASP A 179 -6.94 -4.12 2.99
CA ASP A 179 -8.02 -3.91 3.98
C ASP A 179 -7.66 -2.91 5.10
N SER A 180 -6.54 -2.18 4.95
CA SER A 180 -6.04 -1.30 6.02
C SER A 180 -6.98 -0.13 6.33
N ARG A 181 -7.37 0.01 7.61
CA ARG A 181 -8.25 1.10 8.05
C ARG A 181 -7.49 2.40 8.28
N PRO A 182 -8.09 3.56 7.96
CA PRO A 182 -7.49 4.84 8.31
C PRO A 182 -7.37 4.97 9.84
N ILE A 183 -6.36 5.71 10.28
CA ILE A 183 -6.19 6.14 11.68
C ILE A 183 -6.50 7.64 11.79
N LYS A 184 -7.13 8.07 12.88
CA LYS A 184 -7.33 9.50 13.14
C LYS A 184 -5.97 10.13 13.49
N GLU A 185 -5.77 11.39 13.12
CA GLU A 185 -4.52 12.08 13.46
C GLU A 185 -4.36 12.21 14.99
N GLU A 186 -5.46 12.46 15.69
CA GLU A 186 -5.50 12.58 17.14
C GLU A 186 -5.13 11.27 17.83
N GLU A 187 -5.59 10.13 17.30
CA GLU A 187 -5.23 8.78 17.78
C GLU A 187 -3.74 8.50 17.59
N LEU A 188 -3.18 8.86 16.43
CA LEU A 188 -1.76 8.67 16.14
C LEU A 188 -0.87 9.56 17.02
N VAL A 189 -1.26 10.82 17.23
CA VAL A 189 -0.54 11.75 18.13
C VAL A 189 -0.58 11.25 19.57
N ALA A 190 -1.73 10.79 20.06
CA ALA A 190 -1.85 10.22 21.40
C ALA A 190 -0.95 8.99 21.57
N ALA A 191 -0.91 8.08 20.59
CA ALA A 191 -0.03 6.91 20.63
C ALA A 191 1.45 7.31 20.67
N VAL A 192 1.86 8.34 19.92
CA VAL A 192 3.24 8.85 19.96
C VAL A 192 3.57 9.43 21.34
N ARG A 193 2.68 10.22 21.94
CA ARG A 193 2.86 10.79 23.29
C ARG A 193 3.09 9.70 24.34
N THR A 194 2.29 8.64 24.30
CA THR A 194 2.46 7.47 25.19
C THR A 194 3.81 6.79 24.98
N VAL A 195 4.23 6.61 23.74
CA VAL A 195 5.48 5.89 23.41
C VAL A 195 6.73 6.72 23.72
N MET A 196 6.64 8.04 23.56
CA MET A 196 7.68 9.01 23.89
C MET A 196 7.70 9.42 25.36
N GLU A 197 6.65 9.07 26.12
CA GLU A 197 6.45 9.45 27.53
C GLU A 197 6.52 10.98 27.71
N LYS A 198 5.90 11.71 26.77
CA LYS A 198 5.91 13.17 26.70
C LYS A 198 4.60 13.72 26.12
N ASP A 199 4.17 14.87 26.61
CA ASP A 199 2.97 15.57 26.12
C ASP A 199 3.19 16.30 24.79
N ASP A 200 4.41 16.75 24.53
CA ASP A 200 4.79 17.36 23.28
C ASP A 200 6.06 16.75 22.70
N PHE A 201 6.15 16.75 21.37
CA PHE A 201 7.30 16.26 20.63
C PHE A 201 7.46 17.04 19.34
N ASP A 202 8.69 17.39 19.01
CA ASP A 202 9.01 17.90 17.69
C ASP A 202 9.33 16.75 16.71
N THR A 203 9.34 17.09 15.42
CA THR A 203 9.58 16.11 14.34
C THR A 203 11.00 15.54 14.36
N ALA A 204 11.98 16.32 14.79
CA ALA A 204 13.39 15.91 14.83
C ALA A 204 13.64 14.94 15.99
N GLU A 205 13.06 15.18 17.16
CA GLU A 205 13.10 14.25 18.30
C GLU A 205 12.43 12.92 17.92
N LEU A 206 11.23 12.96 17.34
CA LEU A 206 10.53 11.76 16.93
C LEU A 206 11.38 10.91 15.97
N ARG A 207 11.99 11.53 14.95
CA ARG A 207 12.85 10.83 13.97
C ARG A 207 14.12 10.26 14.56
N ARG A 208 14.64 10.86 15.64
CA ARG A 208 15.83 10.37 16.34
C ARG A 208 15.55 9.08 17.12
N LYS A 209 14.34 8.96 17.67
CA LYS A 209 13.94 7.82 18.51
C LYS A 209 13.16 6.74 17.77
N VAL A 210 12.38 7.11 16.75
CA VAL A 210 11.50 6.20 16.00
C VAL A 210 11.94 6.15 14.54
N SER A 211 12.35 4.97 14.09
CA SER A 211 12.78 4.74 12.70
C SER A 211 11.59 4.57 11.75
N LYS A 212 10.52 3.92 12.21
CA LYS A 212 9.34 3.59 11.42
C LYS A 212 8.12 3.36 12.30
N ILE A 213 6.95 3.77 11.81
CA ILE A 213 5.65 3.50 12.45
C ILE A 213 4.86 2.57 11.54
N VAL A 214 4.31 1.48 12.06
CA VAL A 214 3.51 0.51 11.30
C VAL A 214 2.11 0.43 11.87
N ILE A 215 1.10 0.63 11.02
CA ILE A 215 -0.30 0.60 11.42
C ILE A 215 -0.94 -0.71 10.96
N TYR A 216 -1.42 -1.49 11.92
CA TYR A 216 -2.25 -2.68 11.74
C TYR A 216 -3.72 -2.37 12.06
N GLY A 217 -4.56 -3.40 11.93
CA GLY A 217 -5.98 -3.30 12.28
C GLY A 217 -6.20 -3.17 13.78
N ASP A 218 -5.38 -3.83 14.58
CA ASP A 218 -5.51 -3.92 16.04
C ASP A 218 -4.52 -3.02 16.80
N CYS A 219 -3.38 -2.68 16.21
CA CYS A 219 -2.33 -1.91 16.88
C CYS A 219 -1.55 -0.96 15.97
N VAL A 220 -0.77 -0.09 16.61
CA VAL A 220 0.28 0.73 16.01
C VAL A 220 1.61 0.31 16.61
N GLU A 221 2.53 -0.12 15.77
CA GLU A 221 3.89 -0.51 16.14
C GLU A 221 4.87 0.64 15.88
N PHE A 222 5.69 0.95 16.87
CA PHE A 222 6.74 1.94 16.82
C PHE A 222 8.08 1.21 16.85
N HIS A 223 8.75 1.17 15.70
CA HIS A 223 10.10 0.63 15.59
C HIS A 223 11.08 1.71 16.05
N LEU A 224 11.69 1.52 17.22
CA LEU A 224 12.64 2.46 17.76
C LEU A 224 14.00 2.33 17.04
N THR A 225 14.79 3.40 17.06
CA THR A 225 16.17 3.38 16.53
C THR A 225 17.09 2.46 17.33
N SER A 226 16.72 2.13 18.57
CA SER A 226 17.38 1.11 19.40
C SER A 226 17.05 -0.33 19.01
N GLY A 227 16.18 -0.57 18.01
CA GLY A 227 15.75 -1.89 17.57
C GLY A 227 14.56 -2.47 18.34
N ARG A 228 14.17 -1.88 19.48
CA ARG A 228 12.97 -2.28 20.24
C ARG A 228 11.69 -1.89 19.50
N ILE A 229 10.61 -2.66 19.69
CA ILE A 229 9.28 -2.34 19.15
C ILE A 229 8.34 -2.06 20.32
N LYS A 230 7.80 -0.85 20.39
CA LYS A 230 6.70 -0.50 21.30
C LYS A 230 5.37 -0.63 20.54
N LYS A 231 4.33 -1.18 21.17
CA LYS A 231 3.00 -1.32 20.56
C LYS A 231 1.96 -0.53 21.33
N THR A 232 1.03 0.07 20.62
CA THR A 232 -0.15 0.75 21.17
C THR A 232 -1.39 0.20 20.50
N ALA A 233 -2.42 -0.16 21.27
CA ALA A 233 -3.67 -0.65 20.70
C ALA A 233 -4.40 0.45 19.90
N ARG A 234 -5.04 0.06 18.79
CA ARG A 234 -5.96 0.92 18.02
C ARG A 234 -7.23 1.17 18.84
N ILE A 235 -7.78 2.37 18.73
CA ILE A 235 -8.96 2.76 19.51
C ILE A 235 -10.23 2.60 18.66
N TYR A 236 -11.16 1.79 19.16
CA TYR A 236 -12.45 1.52 18.53
C TYR A 236 -13.61 1.81 19.47
N ASN A 237 -14.11 3.05 19.44
CA ASN A 237 -15.17 3.51 20.34
C ASN A 237 -16.60 3.33 19.78
N GLY A 238 -16.77 2.59 18.68
CA GLY A 238 -18.08 2.38 18.06
C GLY A 238 -18.64 3.58 17.30
N GLN A 239 -17.97 4.74 17.28
CA GLN A 239 -18.38 5.88 16.44
C GLN A 239 -18.15 5.59 14.95
N ARG A 240 -18.77 6.40 14.08
CA ARG A 240 -18.56 6.30 12.63
C ARG A 240 -17.06 6.37 12.30
N GLY A 241 -16.57 5.37 11.57
CA GLY A 241 -15.14 5.23 11.23
C GLY A 241 -14.29 4.50 12.27
N SER A 242 -14.75 4.39 13.52
CA SER A 242 -14.07 3.73 14.64
C SER A 242 -14.90 2.57 15.24
N ASN A 243 -15.87 2.04 14.49
CA ASN A 243 -16.61 0.83 14.88
C ASN A 243 -15.95 -0.41 14.26
N PRO A 244 -15.70 -1.49 15.04
CA PRO A 244 -14.95 -2.66 14.57
C PRO A 244 -15.67 -3.47 13.49
N PHE A 245 -17.01 -3.48 13.51
CA PHE A 245 -17.86 -4.25 12.60
C PHE A 245 -18.12 -3.56 11.25
N THR A 246 -17.72 -2.29 11.11
CA THR A 246 -17.97 -1.50 9.90
C THR A 246 -17.42 -2.20 8.66
N ASN A 247 -18.26 -2.34 7.64
CA ASN A 247 -17.98 -3.02 6.37
C ASN A 247 -17.77 -4.54 6.46
N LYS A 248 -18.08 -5.18 7.60
CA LYS A 248 -17.91 -6.63 7.78
C LYS A 248 -19.21 -7.41 7.92
N VAL A 249 -20.36 -6.76 8.17
CA VAL A 249 -21.63 -7.45 8.46
C VAL A 249 -22.46 -7.66 7.19
N TYR A 250 -22.97 -8.89 7.00
CA TYR A 250 -23.76 -9.32 5.84
C TYR A 250 -24.92 -10.21 6.27
N CYS A 251 -25.99 -10.17 5.49
CA CYS A 251 -27.20 -10.96 5.71
C CYS A 251 -26.99 -12.39 5.19
N ALA A 252 -27.27 -13.39 6.03
CA ALA A 252 -27.27 -14.81 5.65
C ALA A 252 -28.31 -15.11 4.57
N SER A 253 -29.51 -14.54 4.68
CA SER A 253 -30.66 -14.86 3.83
C SER A 253 -30.51 -14.38 2.39
N CYS A 254 -29.95 -13.17 2.16
CA CYS A 254 -29.87 -12.58 0.81
C CYS A 254 -28.46 -12.21 0.37
N GLY A 255 -27.44 -12.47 1.21
CA GLY A 255 -26.03 -12.16 0.93
C GLY A 255 -25.67 -10.66 0.94
N SER A 256 -26.67 -9.78 0.98
CA SER A 256 -26.47 -8.33 0.95
C SER A 256 -25.82 -7.81 2.23
N LYS A 257 -25.19 -6.65 2.12
CA LYS A 257 -24.51 -6.01 3.25
C LYS A 257 -25.52 -5.55 4.29
N CYS A 258 -25.13 -5.61 5.56
CA CYS A 258 -25.92 -5.03 6.64
C CYS A 258 -25.36 -3.66 7.02
N GLU A 259 -26.26 -2.74 7.28
CA GLU A 259 -25.96 -1.37 7.66
C GLU A 259 -26.32 -1.16 9.13
N ARG A 260 -25.48 -0.36 9.78
CA ARG A 260 -25.68 0.06 11.16
C ARG A 260 -26.60 1.27 11.19
N ASP A 261 -27.68 1.18 11.96
CA ASP A 261 -28.67 2.22 12.11
C ASP A 261 -28.92 2.55 13.59
N THR A 262 -29.60 3.67 13.84
CA THR A 262 -30.07 4.07 15.16
C THR A 262 -31.57 3.84 15.24
N TRP A 263 -31.97 2.87 16.05
CA TRP A 263 -33.36 2.53 16.30
C TRP A 263 -33.88 3.21 17.57
N MET A 264 -35.16 2.95 17.90
CA MET A 264 -35.91 3.56 19.00
C MET A 264 -35.04 3.86 20.24
N LYS A 265 -35.19 5.07 20.78
CA LYS A 265 -34.45 5.54 21.98
C LYS A 265 -32.92 5.50 21.86
N GLY A 266 -32.37 5.54 20.64
CA GLY A 266 -30.93 5.63 20.40
C GLY A 266 -30.20 4.29 20.30
N THR A 267 -30.91 3.17 20.43
CA THR A 267 -30.35 1.82 20.35
C THR A 267 -29.70 1.56 18.99
N LYS A 268 -28.46 1.08 18.98
CA LYS A 268 -27.77 0.75 17.73
C LYS A 268 -28.16 -0.65 17.28
N VAL A 269 -28.50 -0.77 16.01
CA VAL A 269 -28.92 -2.04 15.39
C VAL A 269 -28.25 -2.22 14.05
N TRP A 270 -28.16 -3.46 13.60
CA TRP A 270 -27.72 -3.85 12.27
C TRP A 270 -28.91 -4.39 11.49
N SER A 271 -29.09 -3.91 10.27
CA SER A 271 -30.20 -4.29 9.40
C SER A 271 -29.71 -4.58 7.99
N CYS A 272 -30.37 -5.51 7.31
CA CYS A 272 -30.08 -5.78 5.91
C CYS A 272 -30.34 -4.52 5.06
N SER A 273 -29.44 -4.20 4.12
CA SER A 273 -29.61 -3.05 3.23
C SER A 273 -30.71 -3.24 2.18
N GLN A 274 -31.21 -4.46 2.00
CA GLN A 274 -32.33 -4.72 1.08
C GLN A 274 -33.66 -4.23 1.66
N PRO A 275 -34.60 -3.76 0.81
CA PRO A 275 -35.95 -3.44 1.24
C PRO A 275 -36.62 -4.62 1.98
N ARG A 276 -37.43 -4.31 2.99
CA ARG A 276 -38.13 -5.33 3.81
C ARG A 276 -39.06 -6.24 3.01
N THR A 277 -39.50 -5.79 1.84
CA THR A 277 -40.26 -6.59 0.87
C THR A 277 -39.42 -7.71 0.25
N LYS A 278 -38.10 -7.54 0.14
CA LYS A 278 -37.15 -8.52 -0.42
C LYS A 278 -36.43 -9.34 0.65
N CYS A 279 -36.16 -8.76 1.82
CA CYS A 279 -35.47 -9.46 2.90
C CYS A 279 -36.15 -9.16 4.24
N ARG A 280 -36.56 -10.23 4.94
CA ARG A 280 -37.27 -10.13 6.22
C ARG A 280 -36.37 -10.30 7.44
N LEU A 281 -35.04 -10.40 7.26
CA LEU A 281 -34.06 -10.52 8.33
C LEU A 281 -34.39 -9.58 9.49
N LYS A 282 -34.49 -10.13 10.69
CA LYS A 282 -34.71 -9.36 11.92
C LYS A 282 -33.50 -8.44 12.17
N ARG A 283 -33.79 -7.24 12.68
CA ARG A 283 -32.70 -6.33 13.07
C ARG A 283 -31.93 -6.97 14.22
N LEU A 284 -30.60 -6.94 14.14
CA LEU A 284 -29.72 -7.43 15.19
C LEU A 284 -29.31 -6.24 16.07
N PRO A 285 -29.69 -6.20 17.36
CA PRO A 285 -29.12 -5.28 18.34
C PRO A 285 -27.59 -5.31 18.30
N GLU A 286 -26.94 -4.14 18.33
CA GLU A 286 -25.47 -4.09 18.37
C GLU A 286 -24.93 -4.71 19.66
N SER A 287 -25.71 -4.75 20.75
CA SER A 287 -25.34 -5.45 21.99
C SER A 287 -25.13 -6.95 21.77
N GLU A 288 -26.07 -7.65 21.11
CA GLU A 288 -25.91 -9.08 20.78
C GLU A 288 -24.63 -9.31 19.93
N LEU A 289 -24.37 -8.42 18.97
CA LEU A 289 -23.17 -8.53 18.14
C LEU A 289 -21.86 -8.33 18.94
N LYS A 290 -21.90 -7.49 19.98
CA LYS A 290 -20.77 -7.28 20.90
C LYS A 290 -20.58 -8.48 21.82
N GLU A 291 -21.66 -9.04 22.37
CA GLU A 291 -21.61 -10.26 23.19
C GLU A 291 -21.05 -11.44 22.40
N ALA A 292 -21.48 -11.61 21.15
CA ALA A 292 -20.95 -12.63 20.25
C ALA A 292 -19.44 -12.44 19.98
N ALA A 293 -19.01 -11.19 19.83
CA ALA A 293 -17.61 -10.85 19.63
C ALA A 293 -16.74 -11.07 20.88
N GLU A 294 -17.26 -10.73 22.06
CA GLU A 294 -16.62 -10.93 23.34
C GLU A 294 -16.50 -12.43 23.67
N SER A 295 -17.52 -13.23 23.33
CA SER A 295 -17.45 -14.69 23.47
C SER A 295 -16.35 -15.32 22.60
N LEU A 296 -16.08 -14.74 21.43
CA LEU A 296 -15.02 -15.22 20.53
C LEU A 296 -13.62 -14.74 20.94
N PHE A 297 -13.46 -13.45 21.22
CA PHE A 297 -12.14 -12.81 21.34
C PHE A 297 -11.79 -12.35 22.76
N GLY A 298 -12.74 -12.42 23.69
CA GLY A 298 -12.63 -11.85 25.03
C GLY A 298 -12.56 -10.33 25.03
N ASP A 299 -12.04 -9.78 26.12
CA ASP A 299 -11.81 -8.34 26.26
C ASP A 299 -10.91 -7.78 25.15
N GLY A 300 -11.22 -6.53 24.75
CA GLY A 300 -10.51 -5.83 23.68
C GLY A 300 -10.70 -6.48 22.30
N TYR A 301 -11.86 -7.12 22.06
CA TYR A 301 -12.18 -7.77 20.79
C TYR A 301 -12.13 -6.83 19.60
N GLU A 302 -12.29 -5.51 19.78
CA GLU A 302 -12.52 -4.58 18.69
C GLU A 302 -11.36 -4.56 17.69
N GLY A 303 -10.13 -4.50 18.19
CA GLY A 303 -8.93 -4.58 17.36
C GLY A 303 -8.81 -5.94 16.66
N LYS A 304 -9.06 -7.02 17.41
CA LYS A 304 -8.99 -8.41 16.93
C LYS A 304 -9.99 -8.66 15.80
N ILE A 305 -11.20 -8.12 15.89
CA ILE A 305 -12.18 -8.18 14.78
C ILE A 305 -11.63 -7.52 13.53
N VAL A 306 -11.10 -6.31 13.65
CA VAL A 306 -10.58 -5.59 12.48
C VAL A 306 -9.43 -6.35 11.83
N GLN A 307 -8.54 -6.88 12.66
CA GLN A 307 -7.35 -7.60 12.20
C GLN A 307 -7.72 -8.94 11.58
N ASN A 308 -8.53 -9.76 12.27
CA ASN A 308 -8.65 -11.20 12.01
C ASN A 308 -9.97 -11.62 11.33
N VAL A 309 -11.04 -10.82 11.44
CA VAL A 309 -12.34 -11.19 10.86
C VAL A 309 -12.44 -10.67 9.43
N GLU A 310 -12.73 -11.55 8.49
CA GLU A 310 -13.00 -11.21 7.11
C GLU A 310 -14.44 -10.72 6.95
N ARG A 311 -15.39 -11.53 7.44
CA ARG A 311 -16.82 -11.34 7.23
C ARG A 311 -17.60 -11.79 8.45
N ILE A 312 -18.69 -11.10 8.75
CA ILE A 312 -19.66 -11.45 9.77
C ILE A 312 -20.98 -11.66 9.06
N VAL A 313 -21.56 -12.84 9.21
CA VAL A 313 -22.83 -13.23 8.59
C VAL A 313 -23.88 -13.32 9.68
N ILE A 314 -24.98 -12.58 9.53
CA ILE A 314 -26.06 -12.52 10.52
C ILE A 314 -27.33 -13.15 9.94
N SER A 315 -27.98 -13.99 10.74
CA SER A 315 -29.26 -14.61 10.46
C SER A 315 -30.25 -14.31 11.61
N ASP A 316 -31.46 -14.86 11.54
CA ASP A 316 -32.44 -14.68 12.60
C ASP A 316 -32.05 -15.41 13.90
N ASP A 317 -31.22 -16.45 13.81
CA ASP A 317 -30.92 -17.35 14.93
C ASP A 317 -29.42 -17.39 15.30
N GLU A 318 -28.52 -17.03 14.38
CA GLU A 318 -27.07 -17.07 14.62
C GLU A 318 -26.29 -15.89 14.01
N VAL A 319 -25.13 -15.62 14.62
CA VAL A 319 -24.06 -14.75 14.11
C VAL A 319 -22.83 -15.59 13.83
N ILE A 320 -22.29 -15.49 12.61
CA ILE A 320 -21.11 -16.26 12.16
C ILE A 320 -19.96 -15.31 11.85
N PHE A 321 -18.83 -15.49 12.51
CA PHE A 321 -17.58 -14.78 12.21
C PHE A 321 -16.69 -15.66 11.33
N GLN A 322 -16.48 -15.25 10.09
CA GLN A 322 -15.53 -15.87 9.16
C GLN A 322 -14.15 -15.22 9.31
N LEU A 323 -13.12 -16.02 9.59
CA LEU A 323 -11.78 -15.55 9.89
C LEU A 323 -10.92 -15.51 8.62
N LYS A 324 -10.00 -14.54 8.54
CA LYS A 324 -9.08 -14.36 7.39
C LYS A 324 -8.11 -15.52 7.20
N GLU A 325 -7.76 -16.21 8.28
CA GLU A 325 -6.89 -17.40 8.24
C GLU A 325 -7.68 -18.69 7.95
N GLY A 326 -8.98 -18.57 7.67
CA GLY A 326 -9.88 -19.71 7.49
C GLY A 326 -10.63 -20.09 8.76
N GLY A 327 -11.70 -20.86 8.59
CA GLY A 327 -12.60 -21.25 9.67
C GLY A 327 -13.71 -20.22 9.96
N ALA A 328 -14.65 -20.64 10.82
CA ALA A 328 -15.76 -19.80 11.24
C ALA A 328 -16.15 -20.11 12.68
N TYR A 329 -16.45 -19.05 13.44
CA TYR A 329 -17.05 -19.15 14.76
C TYR A 329 -18.53 -18.83 14.68
N ARG A 330 -19.37 -19.63 15.34
CA ARG A 330 -20.82 -19.49 15.34
C ARG A 330 -21.30 -19.17 16.74
N TRP A 331 -22.18 -18.19 16.85
CA TRP A 331 -22.79 -17.76 18.09
C TRP A 331 -24.30 -17.76 17.94
N GLN A 332 -25.00 -18.42 18.87
CA GLN A 332 -26.46 -18.51 18.88
C GLN A 332 -27.04 -17.26 19.53
N ARG A 333 -28.03 -16.66 18.87
CA ARG A 333 -28.75 -15.49 19.36
C ARG A 333 -29.68 -15.87 20.50
N GLN A 334 -29.87 -14.96 21.45
CA GLN A 334 -30.74 -15.16 22.63
C GLN A 334 -32.12 -14.55 22.43
#